data_AF-A0A919BYX3-F1
#
_entry.id   AF-A0A919BYX3-F1
#
_cell.length_a   1.000
_cell.length_b   1.000
_cell.length_c   1.000
_cell.angle_alpha   90.00
_cell.angle_beta   90.00
_cell.angle_gamma   90.00
#
_symmetry.space_group_name_H-M   'P 1'
#
loop_
_entity.id
_entity.type
_entity.pdbx_description
1 polymer ?
#
loop_
_entity_poly.entity_id
_entity_poly.type
_entity_poly.pdbx_seq_one_letter_code
_entity_poly.pdbx_strand_id
1 'polypeptide(L)' 'MAGVFQKVKEFARSPQGRRTIEQVRRTASDPRRRAQAQRLVGKLRARRSA' A
#
# COMPACT_ATOMS: atom_id res chain seq x y z
N MET A 1 14.82 -11.71 -13.47
CA MET A 1 13.73 -11.02 -12.72
C MET A 1 13.50 -9.55 -13.10
N ALA A 2 13.97 -9.05 -14.25
CA ALA A 2 13.77 -7.64 -14.66
C ALA A 2 12.38 -7.36 -15.28
N GLY A 3 11.79 -8.34 -15.99
CA GLY A 3 10.54 -8.15 -16.73
C GLY A 3 9.29 -7.99 -15.86
N VAL A 4 9.23 -8.68 -14.71
CA VAL A 4 8.09 -8.58 -13.79
C VAL A 4 8.05 -7.19 -13.13
N PHE A 5 9.21 -6.68 -12.72
CA PHE A 5 9.34 -5.33 -12.17
C PHE A 5 8.99 -4.24 -13.20
N GLN A 6 9.42 -4.40 -14.45
CA GLN A 6 9.03 -3.54 -15.57
C GLN A 6 7.51 -3.51 -15.76
N LYS A 7 6.85 -4.67 -15.83
CA LYS A 7 5.38 -4.76 -15.95
C LYS A 7 4.64 -4.14 -14.77
N VAL A 8 5.11 -4.33 -13.54
CA VAL A 8 4.50 -3.68 -12.36
C VAL A 8 4.67 -2.16 -12.43
N LYS A 9 5.82 -1.67 -12.90
CA LYS A 9 6.10 -0.25 -13.07
C LYS A 9 5.25 0.37 -14.19
N GLU A 10 5.08 -0.33 -15.32
CA GLU A 10 4.18 0.06 -16.41
C GLU A 10 2.72 0.02 -15.97
N PHE A 11 2.31 -1.02 -15.25
CA PHE A 11 0.96 -1.12 -14.69
C PHE A 11 0.69 0.03 -13.72
N ALA A 12 1.60 0.34 -12.80
CA ALA A 12 1.48 1.47 -11.88
C ALA A 12 1.44 2.83 -12.61
N ARG A 13 2.08 2.94 -13.79
CA ARG A 13 2.03 4.15 -14.63
C ARG A 13 0.80 4.20 -15.54
N SER A 14 0.16 3.07 -15.81
CA SER A 14 -1.04 2.98 -16.65
C SER A 14 -2.23 3.68 -15.99
N PRO A 15 -3.20 4.18 -16.77
CA PRO A 15 -4.41 4.78 -16.23
C PRO A 15 -5.24 3.81 -15.37
N GLN A 16 -5.21 2.50 -15.66
CA GLN A 16 -5.86 1.48 -14.83
C GLN A 16 -5.17 1.35 -13.47
N GLY A 17 -3.83 1.20 -13.45
CA GLY A 17 -3.10 1.10 -12.19
C GLY A 17 -3.12 2.39 -11.38
N ARG A 18 -3.11 3.57 -12.01
CA ARG A 18 -3.33 4.84 -11.31
C ARG A 18 -4.69 4.91 -10.63
N ARG A 19 -5.78 4.48 -11.31
CA ARG A 19 -7.12 4.42 -10.69
C ARG A 19 -7.17 3.44 -9.53
N THR A 20 -6.55 2.27 -9.66
CA THR A 20 -6.46 1.29 -8.57
C THR A 20 -5.67 1.86 -7.38
N ILE A 21 -4.52 2.49 -7.64
CA ILE A 21 -3.71 3.15 -6.61
C ILE A 21 -4.49 4.31 -5.99
N GLU A 22 -5.22 5.11 -6.76
CA GLU A 22 -6.05 6.20 -6.25
C GLU A 22 -7.22 5.71 -5.40
N GLN A 23 -7.90 4.63 -5.80
CA GLN A 23 -8.96 4.02 -5.01
C GLN A 23 -8.40 3.52 -3.68
N VAL A 24 -7.32 2.74 -3.73
CA VAL A 24 -6.62 2.28 -2.52
C VAL A 24 -6.15 3.48 -1.70
N ARG A 25 -5.61 4.53 -2.32
CA ARG A 25 -5.17 5.75 -1.64
C ARG A 25 -6.34 6.47 -0.99
N ARG A 26 -7.49 6.62 -1.65
CA ARG A 26 -8.70 7.21 -1.06
C ARG A 26 -9.18 6.38 0.14
N THR A 27 -9.22 5.07 -0.02
CA THR A 27 -9.61 4.14 1.05
C THR A 27 -8.62 4.12 2.22
N ALA A 28 -7.33 4.35 1.95
CA ALA A 28 -6.26 4.41 2.93
C ALA A 28 -6.05 5.81 3.54
N SER A 29 -6.46 6.86 2.83
CA SER A 29 -6.45 8.26 3.30
C SER A 29 -7.48 8.51 4.39
N ASP A 30 -8.39 7.56 4.62
CA ASP A 30 -9.35 7.63 5.71
C ASP A 30 -8.60 7.61 7.07
N PRO A 31 -8.61 8.72 7.83
CA PRO A 31 -7.82 8.85 9.06
C PRO A 31 -8.22 7.82 10.12
N ARG A 32 -9.48 7.35 10.10
CA ARG A 32 -9.97 6.34 11.04
C ARG A 32 -9.28 4.99 10.83
N ARG A 33 -9.08 4.59 9.56
CA ARG A 33 -8.36 3.36 9.20
C ARG A 33 -6.86 3.52 9.40
N ARG A 34 -6.32 4.73 9.21
CA ARG A 34 -4.91 5.03 9.46
C ARG A 34 -4.50 4.79 10.92
N ALA A 35 -5.32 5.22 11.89
CA ALA A 35 -5.06 4.98 13.30
C ALA A 35 -5.12 3.50 13.70
N GLN A 36 -6.00 2.73 13.05
CA GLN A 36 -6.10 1.28 13.26
C GLN A 36 -4.92 0.54 12.63
N ALA A 37 -4.54 0.92 11.40
CA ALA A 37 -3.37 0.39 10.71
C ALA A 37 -2.08 0.69 11.47
N GLN A 38 -1.89 1.92 11.97
CA GLN A 38 -0.73 2.29 12.79
C GLN A 38 -0.64 1.45 14.06
N ARG A 39 -1.76 1.18 14.73
CA ARG A 39 -1.79 0.31 15.91
C ARG A 39 -1.42 -1.13 15.56
N LEU A 40 -1.94 -1.67 14.46
CA LEU A 40 -1.62 -3.03 14.00
C LEU A 40 -0.14 -3.16 13.58
N VAL A 41 0.36 -2.19 12.80
CA VAL A 41 1.77 -2.11 12.40
C VAL A 41 2.68 -1.96 13.62
N GLY A 42 2.29 -1.14 14.60
CA GLY A 42 3.00 -0.98 15.87
C GLY A 42 3.11 -2.30 16.64
N LYS A 43 2.02 -3.06 16.75
CA LYS A 43 2.02 -4.40 17.38
C LYS A 43 2.91 -5.39 16.63
N LEU A 44 2.86 -5.40 15.30
CA LEU A 44 3.70 -6.24 14.44
C LEU A 44 5.19 -5.90 14.59
N ARG A 45 5.53 -4.61 14.63
CA ARG A 45 6.91 -4.15 14.88
C ARG A 45 7.39 -4.54 16.27
N ALA A 46 6.58 -4.32 17.30
CA ALA A 46 6.91 -4.70 18.67
C ALA A 46 7.18 -6.21 18.78
N ARG A 47 6.34 -7.04 18.15
CA ARG A 47 6.50 -8.50 18.13
C ARG A 47 7.70 -9.00 17.33
N ARG A 48 8.19 -8.23 16.35
CA ARG A 48 9.42 -8.54 15.61
C ARG A 48 10.69 -8.09 16.33
N SER A 49 10.55 -7.20 17.31
CA SER A 49 11.65 -6.63 18.09
C SER A 49 11.84 -7.34 19.45
N ALA A 50 10.95 -8.29 19.77
CA ALA A 50 10.94 -9.11 20.99
C ALA A 50 11.25 -10.55 20.62
#